data_AF-A0A925FP11-F1
#
_entry.id   AF-A0A925FP11-F1
#
_cell.length_a   1.000
_cell.length_b   1.000
_cell.length_c   1.000
_cell.angle_alpha   90.00
_cell.angle_beta   90.00
_cell.angle_gamma   90.00
#
_symmetry.space_group_name_H-M   'P 1'
#
loop_
_entity.id
_entity.type
_entity.pdbx_description
1 polymer ?
#
loop_
_entity_poly.entity_id
_entity_poly.type
_entity_poly.pdbx_seq_one_letter_code
_entity_poly.pdbx_strand_id
1 'polypeptide(L)'
;MQTTVQGRFGQGRSQTSEALGSGIIISSDGYIITNQHVVDGQQSLKVIYADGTEVAATLVGADAYTDIAVIKVEGTLPAVAQFGDQV
;
A
#
# COMPACT_ATOMS: atom_id res chain seq x y z
N MET A 1 -7.83 1.69 -7.02
CA MET A 1 -6.89 2.30 -6.06
C MET A 1 -5.50 1.86 -6.47
N GLN A 2 -4.56 2.79 -6.54
CA GLN A 2 -3.15 2.50 -6.80
C GLN A 2 -2.36 2.67 -5.50
N THR A 3 -1.45 1.75 -5.22
CA THR A 3 -0.48 1.88 -4.14
C THR A 3 0.84 2.29 -4.78
N THR A 4 1.34 3.46 -4.44
CA THR A 4 2.62 3.96 -4.96
C THR A 4 3.60 4.04 -3.82
N VAL A 5 4.71 3.35 -3.96
CA VAL A 5 5.72 3.29 -2.93
C VAL A 5 7.00 3.95 -3.45
N GLN A 6 7.47 4.96 -2.73
CA GLN A 6 8.66 5.73 -3.11
C GLN A 6 9.83 5.38 -2.18
N GLY A 7 10.89 4.82 -2.76
CA GLY A 7 12.13 4.51 -2.08
C GLY A 7 13.21 5.54 -2.39
N ARG A 8 13.83 6.13 -1.35
CA ARG A 8 14.93 7.09 -1.49
C ARG A 8 16.28 6.43 -1.18
N PHE A 9 16.93 5.83 -2.16
CA PHE A 9 18.32 5.36 -1.99
C PHE A 9 19.29 6.54 -2.18
N GLY A 10 19.99 6.93 -1.11
CA GLY A 10 21.04 7.94 -1.18
C GLY A 10 22.36 7.33 -1.64
N GLN A 11 22.83 7.70 -2.84
CA GLN A 11 24.17 8.26 -3.14
C GLN A 11 24.41 8.26 -4.67
N GLY A 12 24.57 9.43 -5.27
CA GLY A 12 25.29 9.62 -6.54
C GLY A 12 24.48 9.80 -7.83
N ARG A 13 23.34 9.14 -8.02
CA ARG A 13 22.42 9.41 -9.15
C ARG A 13 20.99 9.09 -8.68
N SER A 14 20.16 10.12 -8.51
CA SER A 14 18.79 9.99 -8.00
C SER A 14 17.90 9.27 -9.01
N GLN A 15 17.98 7.94 -9.06
CA GLN A 15 16.85 7.13 -9.52
C GLN A 15 15.99 6.87 -8.29
N THR A 16 14.91 7.64 -8.13
CA THR A 16 13.82 7.26 -7.24
C THR A 16 13.32 5.92 -7.74
N SER A 17 13.56 4.84 -6.99
CA SER A 17 12.96 3.55 -7.31
C SER A 17 11.54 3.62 -6.78
N GLU A 18 10.58 3.75 -7.68
CA GLU A 18 9.17 3.72 -7.35
C GLU A 18 8.66 2.30 -7.62
N ALA A 19 8.12 1.66 -6.59
CA ALA A 19 7.35 0.44 -6.75
C ALA A 19 5.87 0.82 -6.86
N LEU A 20 5.24 0.39 -7.96
CA LEU A 20 3.83 0.63 -8.22
C LEU A 20 3.07 -0.69 -8.06
N GLY A 21 2.00 -0.66 -7.28
CA GLY A 21 1.13 -1.79 -7.05
C GLY A 21 -0.34 -1.39 -6.94
N SER A 22 -1.19 -2.36 -6.66
CA SER A 22 -2.59 -2.15 -6.32
C SER A 22 -2.86 -2.63 -4.91
N GLY A 23 -3.96 -2.16 -4.34
CA GLY A 23 -4.41 -2.61 -3.03
C GLY A 23 -5.92 -2.47 -2.87
N ILE A 24 -6.44 -3.16 -1.86
CA ILE A 24 -7.86 -3.21 -1.54
C ILE A 24 -8.04 -2.80 -0.08
N ILE A 25 -8.94 -1.85 0.17
CA ILE A 25 -9.35 -1.45 1.51
C ILE A 25 -10.28 -2.53 2.06
N ILE A 26 -9.91 -3.12 3.19
CA ILE A 26 -10.61 -4.28 3.79
C ILE A 26 -11.32 -3.97 5.11
N SER A 27 -11.10 -2.78 5.67
CA SER A 27 -11.76 -2.32 6.90
C SER A 27 -12.02 -0.81 6.85
N SER A 28 -13.09 -0.37 7.53
CA SER A 28 -13.38 1.04 7.79
C SER A 28 -12.31 1.73 8.64
N ASP A 29 -11.46 0.96 9.32
CA ASP A 29 -10.35 1.48 10.12
C ASP A 29 -9.10 1.79 9.28
N GLY A 30 -9.21 1.70 7.94
CA GLY A 30 -8.13 2.08 7.02
C GLY A 30 -7.09 0.99 6.75
N TYR A 31 -7.42 -0.28 7.01
CA TYR A 31 -6.54 -1.40 6.65
C TYR A 31 -6.66 -1.74 5.17
N ILE A 32 -5.51 -1.93 4.53
CA ILE A 32 -5.39 -2.18 3.10
C ILE A 32 -4.49 -3.40 2.89
N ILE A 33 -4.94 -4.35 2.07
CA ILE A 33 -4.11 -5.47 1.60
C ILE A 33 -3.44 -5.09 0.27
N THR A 34 -2.16 -5.41 0.14
CA THR A 34 -1.36 -5.30 -1.08
C THR A 34 -0.33 -6.44 -1.14
N ASN A 35 0.55 -6.44 -2.14
CA ASN A 35 1.64 -7.41 -2.23
C ASN A 35 2.82 -7.02 -1.35
N GLN A 36 3.50 -8.00 -0.77
CA GLN A 36 4.68 -7.76 0.06
C GLN A 36 5.82 -7.14 -0.74
N HIS A 37 6.08 -7.64 -1.95
CA HIS A 37 7.16 -7.12 -2.79
C HIS A 37 6.95 -5.64 -3.20
N VAL A 38 5.72 -5.12 -3.14
CA VAL A 38 5.42 -3.70 -3.42
C VAL A 38 5.92 -2.79 -2.30
N VAL A 39 5.89 -3.28 -1.06
CA VAL A 39 6.24 -2.50 0.14
C VAL A 39 7.66 -2.79 0.65
N ASP A 40 8.36 -3.75 0.05
CA ASP A 40 9.66 -4.23 0.54
C ASP A 40 10.82 -3.26 0.32
N GLY A 41 11.61 -3.02 1.37
CA GLY A 41 12.78 -2.14 1.34
C GLY A 41 12.46 -0.65 1.21
N GLN A 42 11.19 -0.27 1.43
CA GLN A 42 10.70 1.08 1.14
C GLN A 42 10.68 1.96 2.39
N GLN A 43 11.10 3.22 2.24
CA GLN A 43 11.16 4.19 3.35
C GLN A 43 9.85 4.94 3.57
N SER A 44 9.04 5.08 2.51
CA SER A 44 7.76 5.80 2.58
C SER A 44 6.73 5.17 1.66
N LEU A 45 5.52 4.97 2.20
CA LEU A 45 4.38 4.38 1.49
C LEU A 45 3.31 5.45 1.26
N LYS A 46 2.74 5.46 0.05
CA LYS A 46 1.63 6.33 -0.31
C LYS A 46 0.54 5.53 -1.03
N VAL A 47 -0.71 5.89 -0.77
CA VAL A 47 -1.87 5.35 -1.48
C VAL A 47 -2.50 6.47 -2.27
N ILE A 48 -2.86 6.16 -3.53
CA ILE A 48 -3.57 7.06 -4.43
C ILE A 48 -4.95 6.46 -4.70
N TYR A 49 -5.98 7.15 -4.24
CA TYR A 49 -7.36 6.78 -4.47
C TYR A 49 -7.78 7.07 -5.92
N ALA A 50 -8.93 6.53 -6.33
CA ALA A 50 -9.40 6.64 -7.71
C ALA A 50 -9.74 8.08 -8.13
N ASP A 51 -10.02 8.96 -7.17
CA ASP A 51 -10.25 10.40 -7.34
C ASP A 51 -8.94 11.21 -7.43
N GLY A 52 -7.77 10.56 -7.30
CA GLY A 52 -6.46 11.20 -7.27
C GLY A 52 -6.01 11.66 -5.88
N THR A 53 -6.81 11.45 -4.83
CA THR A 53 -6.42 11.79 -3.46
C THR A 53 -5.23 10.94 -3.01
N GLU A 54 -4.18 11.59 -2.53
CA GLU A 54 -2.97 10.94 -2.03
C GLU A 54 -2.93 10.93 -0.50
N VAL A 55 -2.69 9.77 0.10
CA VAL A 55 -2.58 9.61 1.55
C VAL A 55 -1.31 8.84 1.92
N ALA A 56 -0.68 9.25 3.03
CA ALA A 56 0.44 8.50 3.59
C ALA A 56 -0.05 7.18 4.19
N ALA A 57 0.74 6.13 4.03
CA ALA A 57 0.45 4.82 4.59
C ALA A 57 1.59 4.35 5.49
N THR A 58 1.26 3.46 6.42
CA THR A 58 2.21 2.82 7.33
C THR A 58 2.14 1.31 7.17
N LEU A 59 3.28 0.63 7.19
CA LEU A 59 3.31 -0.83 7.18
C LEU A 59 2.85 -1.37 8.53
N VAL A 60 1.82 -2.21 8.53
CA VAL A 60 1.35 -2.92 9.73
C VAL A 60 2.04 -4.26 9.85
N GLY A 61 2.14 -4.98 8.73
CA GLY A 61 2.82 -6.27 8.67
C GLY A 61 2.94 -6.77 7.24
N ALA A 62 3.87 -7.68 7.03
CA ALA A 62 4.15 -8.30 5.74
C ALA A 62 4.54 -9.77 5.94
N ASP A 63 4.13 -10.62 5.01
CA ASP A 63 4.51 -12.02 4.95
C ASP A 63 5.13 -12.32 3.58
N ALA A 64 6.42 -12.64 3.58
CA ALA A 64 7.19 -12.91 2.36
C ALA A 64 6.83 -14.27 1.74
N TYR A 65 6.27 -15.21 2.51
CA TYR A 65 5.93 -16.54 2.00
C TYR A 65 4.66 -16.52 1.14
N THR A 66 3.65 -15.73 1.51
CA THR A 66 2.42 -15.57 0.74
C THR A 66 2.42 -14.35 -0.20
N ASP A 67 3.47 -13.54 -0.18
CA ASP A 67 3.58 -12.25 -0.88
C ASP A 67 2.43 -11.28 -0.55
N ILE A 68 2.04 -11.22 0.72
CA ILE A 68 0.97 -10.36 1.23
C ILE A 68 1.51 -9.34 2.22
N ALA A 69 1.05 -8.10 2.11
CA ALA A 69 1.27 -7.07 3.11
C ALA A 69 -0.03 -6.36 3.49
N VAL A 70 -0.07 -5.91 4.75
CA VAL A 70 -1.12 -5.06 5.30
C VAL A 70 -0.52 -3.70 5.62
N ILE A 71 -1.10 -2.66 5.05
CA ILE A 71 -0.76 -1.26 5.35
C ILE A 71 -1.98 -0.56 5.95
N LYS A 72 -1.74 0.53 6.69
CA LYS A 72 -2.78 1.35 7.30
C LYS A 72 -2.68 2.80 6.84
N VAL A 73 -3.82 3.38 6.52
CA VAL A 73 -4.02 4.80 6.20
C VAL A 73 -5.00 5.41 7.20
N GLU A 74 -4.93 6.72 7.39
CA GLU A 74 -5.84 7.48 8.24
C GLU A 74 -6.72 8.41 7.38
N GLY A 75 -7.92 8.71 7.87
CA GLY A 75 -8.84 9.66 7.23
C GLY A 75 -10.02 9.03 6.48
N THR A 76 -10.62 9.78 5.57
CA THR A 76 -11.83 9.37 4.84
C THR A 76 -11.50 8.34 3.75
N LEU A 77 -12.17 7.19 3.81
CA LEU A 77 -11.99 6.11 2.85
C LEU A 77 -13.05 6.18 1.74
N PRO A 78 -12.69 5.94 0.47
CA PRO A 78 -13.64 6.00 -0.64
C PRO A 78 -14.62 4.81 -0.68
N ALA A 79 -14.16 3.62 -0.27
CA ALA A 79 -14.95 2.39 -0.20
C ALA A 79 -14.21 1.32 0.61
N VAL A 80 -14.94 0.33 1.12
CA VAL A 80 -14.39 -0.87 1.76
C VAL A 80 -14.93 -2.10 1.03
N ALA A 81 -14.05 -3.03 0.66
CA ALA A 81 -14.45 -4.27 0.02
C ALA A 81 -15.07 -5.25 1.03
N GLN A 82 -16.08 -6.00 0.59
CA GLN A 82 -16.63 -7.12 1.35
C GLN A 82 -15.89 -8.40 0.96
N PHE A 83 -15.55 -9.22 1.95
CA PHE A 83 -14.99 -10.54 1.69
C PHE A 83 -16.08 -11.46 1.18
N GLY A 84 -15.77 -12.19 0.11
CA GLY A 84 -16.56 -13.33 -0.31
C GLY A 84 -16.26 -14.54 0.57
N ASP A 85 -17.28 -15.35 0.81
CA ASP A 85 -17.13 -16.67 1.42
C ASP A 85 -17.61 -17.72 0.39
N GLN A 86 -16.86 -18.80 0.25
CA GLN A 86 -17.17 -19.92 -0.65
C GLN A 86 -17.22 -21.18 0.21
N VAL A 87 -18.41 -21.74 0.38
CA VAL A 87 -18.69 -22.97 1.14
C VAL A 87 -18.52 -24.23 0.29
#